data_AF-A0A7C2CF31-F1
#
_entry.id   AF-A0A7C2CF31-F1
#
_cell.length_a   1.000
_cell.length_b   1.000
_cell.length_c   1.000
_cell.angle_alpha   90.00
_cell.angle_beta   90.00
_cell.angle_gamma   90.00
#
_symmetry.space_group_name_H-M   'P 1'
#
loop_
_entity.id
_entity.type
_entity.pdbx_description
1 polymer ?
#
loop_
_entity_poly.entity_id
_entity_poly.type
_entity_poly.pdbx_seq_one_letter_code
_entity_poly.pdbx_strand_id
1 'polypeptide(L)'
;MESVHSVAARVRAALGDAWIPTIYREQVLADRTRRYALNCPTGARRVEIVHTLLGIEVKLDGRRVLVPDLAVARYVAVFARIGAEAIAIPYDITRISRVADCLEHSWQRLLVLVEHHAGGRSSSFRARVRARLRQWMREELKGLGAGAPYPSFELTTRRR
;
A
#
# COMPACT_ATOMS: atom_id res chain seq x y z
N MET A 1 -11.46 1.64 29.86
CA MET A 1 -11.18 0.50 28.96
C MET A 1 -10.58 1.05 27.68
N GLU A 2 -9.36 0.65 27.32
CA GLU A 2 -8.71 1.18 26.10
C GLU A 2 -9.45 0.70 24.85
N SER A 3 -9.79 1.61 23.94
CA SER A 3 -10.63 1.30 22.78
C SER A 3 -9.80 0.84 21.58
N VAL A 4 -10.44 0.15 20.64
CA VAL A 4 -9.80 -0.18 19.34
C VAL A 4 -9.29 1.08 18.64
N HIS A 5 -10.03 2.18 18.76
CA HIS A 5 -9.66 3.47 18.17
C HIS A 5 -8.39 4.05 18.80
N SER A 6 -8.26 4.04 20.13
CA SER A 6 -7.08 4.63 20.79
C SER A 6 -5.81 3.83 20.50
N VAL A 7 -5.89 2.49 20.45
CA VAL A 7 -4.75 1.65 20.05
C VAL A 7 -4.38 1.89 18.59
N ALA A 8 -5.35 1.95 17.67
CA ALA A 8 -5.09 2.24 16.27
C ALA A 8 -4.45 3.63 16.09
N ALA A 9 -4.90 4.65 16.82
CA ALA A 9 -4.33 5.99 16.79
C ALA A 9 -2.86 5.99 17.25
N ARG A 10 -2.53 5.26 18.31
CA ARG A 10 -1.15 5.08 18.79
C ARG A 10 -0.25 4.39 17.75
N VAL A 11 -0.74 3.30 17.14
CA VAL A 11 0.01 2.60 16.07
C VAL A 11 0.29 3.55 14.90
N ARG A 12 -0.72 4.30 14.47
CA ARG A 12 -0.57 5.31 13.40
C ARG A 12 0.47 6.37 13.78
N ALA A 13 0.38 6.93 14.99
CA ALA A 13 1.33 7.92 15.47
C ALA A 13 2.76 7.37 15.53
N ALA A 14 2.95 6.12 15.97
CA ALA A 14 4.25 5.46 16.04
C ALA A 14 4.85 5.11 14.66
N LEU A 15 4.01 4.96 13.63
CA LEU A 15 4.49 4.82 12.24
C LEU A 15 5.01 6.15 11.69
N GLY A 16 4.36 7.29 12.01
CA GLY A 16 4.78 8.61 11.54
C GLY A 16 4.94 8.66 10.02
N ASP A 17 6.11 9.04 9.54
CA ASP A 17 6.45 9.12 8.11
C ASP A 17 6.46 7.76 7.41
N ALA A 18 6.61 6.66 8.18
CA ALA A 18 6.47 5.32 7.65
C ALA A 18 5.00 4.94 7.40
N TRP A 19 4.01 5.82 7.60
CA TRP A 19 2.62 5.55 7.25
C TRP A 19 2.45 5.41 5.72
N ILE A 20 1.83 4.33 5.26
CA ILE A 20 1.77 3.99 3.82
C ILE A 20 1.18 5.13 2.97
N PRO A 21 0.05 5.76 3.32
CA PRO A 21 -0.44 6.94 2.60
C PRO A 21 0.56 8.11 2.53
N THR A 22 1.41 8.30 3.54
CA THR A 22 2.47 9.32 3.52
C THR A 22 3.55 8.94 2.50
N ILE A 23 4.05 7.69 2.55
CA ILE A 23 5.01 7.16 1.56
C ILE A 23 4.46 7.29 0.14
N TYR A 24 3.18 6.94 -0.05
CA TYR A 24 2.51 7.01 -1.35
C TYR A 24 2.44 8.45 -1.86
N ARG A 25 2.03 9.41 -1.02
CA ARG A 25 1.98 10.83 -1.40
C ARG A 25 3.36 11.37 -1.77
N GLU A 26 4.36 11.11 -0.94
CA GLU A 26 5.66 11.78 -1.03
C GLU A 26 6.63 11.10 -1.99
N GLN A 27 6.54 9.78 -2.16
CA GLN A 27 7.51 9.02 -2.97
C GLN A 27 6.94 8.50 -4.29
N VAL A 28 5.62 8.32 -4.38
CA VAL A 28 4.94 7.85 -5.61
C VAL A 28 4.33 9.02 -6.36
N LEU A 29 3.44 9.79 -5.71
CA LEU A 29 2.71 10.88 -6.38
C LEU A 29 3.56 12.13 -6.65
N ALA A 30 4.77 12.21 -6.10
CA ALA A 30 5.72 13.29 -6.36
C ALA A 30 6.38 13.23 -7.75
N ASP A 31 6.12 12.18 -8.53
CA ASP A 31 6.68 11.98 -9.88
C ASP A 31 5.54 11.66 -10.88
N ARG A 32 5.89 11.46 -12.15
CA ARG A 32 4.97 10.99 -13.17
C ARG A 32 4.53 9.56 -12.86
N THR A 33 3.23 9.36 -12.81
CA THR A 33 2.61 8.06 -12.52
C THR A 33 1.59 7.68 -13.57
N ARG A 34 1.38 6.37 -13.74
CA ARG A 34 0.22 5.82 -14.45
C ARG A 34 -0.80 5.28 -13.47
N ARG A 35 -2.08 5.46 -13.78
CA ARG A 35 -3.17 4.83 -13.03
C ARG A 35 -3.21 3.33 -13.31
N TYR A 36 -3.29 2.53 -12.25
CA TYR A 36 -3.46 1.09 -12.30
C TYR A 36 -4.72 0.67 -11.56
N ALA A 37 -5.68 0.04 -12.27
CA ALA A 37 -6.92 -0.43 -11.68
C ALA A 37 -6.67 -1.76 -10.93
N LEU A 38 -6.63 -1.68 -9.60
CA LEU A 38 -6.42 -2.84 -8.74
C LEU A 38 -7.73 -3.57 -8.45
N ASN A 39 -8.88 -2.89 -8.49
CA ASN A 39 -10.22 -3.44 -8.26
C ASN A 39 -10.31 -4.28 -6.97
N CYS A 40 -9.70 -3.79 -5.88
CA CYS A 40 -9.70 -4.46 -4.59
C CYS A 40 -10.23 -3.53 -3.47
N PRO A 41 -11.45 -2.97 -3.58
CA PRO A 41 -11.91 -1.91 -2.69
C PRO A 41 -12.07 -2.31 -1.21
N THR A 42 -12.14 -3.61 -0.91
CA THR A 42 -12.30 -4.13 0.46
C THR A 42 -11.03 -4.74 1.05
N GLY A 43 -9.97 -4.85 0.24
CA GLY A 43 -8.72 -5.53 0.61
C GLY A 43 -8.81 -7.02 0.39
N ALA A 44 -7.78 -7.58 -0.22
CA ALA A 44 -7.70 -9.01 -0.47
C ALA A 44 -7.35 -9.74 0.83
N ARG A 45 -8.08 -10.82 1.12
CA ARG A 45 -7.81 -11.65 2.29
C ARG A 45 -6.53 -12.46 2.09
N ARG A 46 -6.32 -12.95 0.88
CA ARG A 46 -5.15 -13.71 0.46
C ARG A 46 -4.46 -13.01 -0.70
N VAL A 47 -3.18 -12.67 -0.48
CA VAL A 47 -2.31 -12.02 -1.47
C VAL A 47 -1.02 -12.82 -1.55
N GLU A 48 -0.77 -13.41 -2.71
CA GLU A 48 0.41 -14.24 -2.97
C GLU A 48 1.10 -13.80 -4.25
N ILE A 49 2.43 -13.73 -4.21
CA ILE A 49 3.25 -13.53 -5.40
C ILE A 49 3.68 -14.91 -5.88
N VAL A 50 3.46 -15.19 -7.16
CA VAL A 50 3.72 -16.49 -7.77
C VAL A 50 4.68 -16.30 -8.94
N HIS A 51 5.79 -17.03 -8.90
CA HIS A 51 6.71 -17.16 -10.01
C HIS A 51 6.20 -18.27 -10.92
N THR A 52 5.97 -17.96 -12.19
CA THR A 52 5.52 -18.90 -13.21
C THR A 52 6.55 -18.97 -14.34
N LEU A 53 6.36 -19.90 -15.28
CA LEU A 53 7.19 -19.98 -16.49
C LEU A 53 7.04 -18.74 -17.39
N LEU A 54 5.94 -18.00 -17.29
CA LEU A 54 5.61 -16.85 -18.12
C LEU A 54 5.93 -15.50 -17.44
N GLY A 55 6.48 -15.53 -16.23
CA GLY A 55 6.80 -14.34 -15.45
C GLY A 55 6.21 -14.38 -14.06
N ILE A 56 5.81 -13.21 -13.54
CA ILE A 56 5.36 -13.06 -12.16
C ILE A 56 3.90 -12.67 -12.12
N GLU A 57 3.14 -13.37 -11.29
CA GLU A 57 1.72 -13.12 -11.05
C GLU A 57 1.47 -12.74 -9.60
N VAL A 58 0.49 -11.88 -9.35
CA VAL A 58 -0.08 -11.64 -8.02
C VAL A 58 -1.47 -12.28 -7.96
N LYS A 59 -1.64 -13.26 -7.07
CA LYS A 59 -2.94 -13.86 -6.76
C LYS A 59 -3.64 -13.05 -5.67
N LEU A 60 -4.84 -12.57 -5.98
CA LEU A 60 -5.71 -11.74 -5.15
C LEU A 60 -7.07 -12.44 -5.00
N ASP A 61 -7.32 -13.12 -3.89
CA ASP A 61 -8.59 -13.82 -3.61
C ASP A 61 -9.11 -14.68 -4.78
N GLY A 62 -8.21 -15.39 -5.46
CA GLY A 62 -8.55 -16.27 -6.60
C GLY A 62 -8.39 -15.64 -7.98
N ARG A 63 -8.34 -14.31 -8.09
CA ARG A 63 -7.98 -13.61 -9.33
C ARG A 63 -6.47 -13.52 -9.48
N ARG A 64 -5.95 -13.67 -10.71
CA ARG A 64 -4.53 -13.50 -11.02
C ARG A 64 -4.30 -12.21 -11.78
N VAL A 65 -3.19 -11.57 -11.48
CA VAL A 65 -2.74 -10.34 -12.12
C VAL A 65 -1.31 -10.57 -12.59
N LEU A 66 -1.09 -10.58 -13.91
CA LEU A 66 0.25 -10.59 -14.47
C LEU A 66 0.90 -9.21 -14.27
N VAL A 67 2.14 -9.20 -13.79
CA VAL A 67 2.94 -7.99 -13.55
C VAL A 67 4.31 -8.15 -14.22
N PRO A 68 4.96 -7.05 -14.63
CA PRO A 68 6.20 -7.13 -15.41
C PRO A 68 7.38 -7.72 -14.64
N ASP A 69 7.43 -7.51 -13.32
CA ASP A 69 8.55 -7.93 -12.48
C ASP A 69 8.15 -8.09 -11.00
N LEU A 70 9.10 -8.55 -10.18
CA LEU A 70 8.91 -8.79 -8.75
C LEU A 70 8.68 -7.48 -7.98
N ALA A 71 9.32 -6.38 -8.37
CA ALA A 71 9.18 -5.11 -7.68
C ALA A 71 7.75 -4.58 -7.81
N VAL A 72 7.16 -4.65 -9.00
CA VAL A 72 5.75 -4.33 -9.24
C VAL A 72 4.84 -5.30 -8.49
N ALA A 73 5.17 -6.59 -8.45
CA ALA A 73 4.39 -7.58 -7.69
C ALA A 73 4.31 -7.23 -6.20
N ARG A 74 5.45 -6.91 -5.59
CA ARG A 74 5.60 -6.49 -4.20
C ARG A 74 4.84 -5.20 -3.91
N TYR A 75 4.99 -4.20 -4.77
CA TYR A 75 4.26 -2.95 -4.73
C TYR A 75 2.74 -3.17 -4.73
N VAL A 76 2.22 -3.89 -5.75
CA VAL A 76 0.79 -4.20 -5.90
C VAL A 76 0.26 -4.98 -4.70
N ALA A 77 1.03 -5.93 -4.19
CA ALA A 77 0.62 -6.80 -3.09
C ALA A 77 0.33 -6.02 -1.79
N VAL A 78 1.09 -4.94 -1.49
CA VAL A 78 0.81 -4.09 -0.31
C VAL A 78 -0.53 -3.37 -0.46
N PHE A 79 -0.78 -2.71 -1.60
CA PHE A 79 -2.03 -2.00 -1.83
C PHE A 79 -3.23 -2.94 -1.91
N ALA A 80 -3.04 -4.16 -2.40
CA ALA A 80 -4.10 -5.16 -2.42
C ALA A 80 -4.49 -5.60 -0.99
N ARG A 81 -3.54 -5.74 -0.07
CA ARG A 81 -3.82 -6.06 1.34
C ARG A 81 -4.57 -4.93 2.06
N ILE A 82 -4.27 -3.67 1.74
CA ILE A 82 -4.98 -2.50 2.28
C ILE A 82 -6.40 -2.43 1.70
N GLY A 83 -6.49 -2.66 0.40
CA GLY A 83 -7.71 -2.59 -0.37
C GLY A 83 -7.87 -1.26 -1.08
N ALA A 84 -7.11 -1.08 -2.15
CA ALA A 84 -7.26 0.04 -3.06
C ALA A 84 -8.05 -0.39 -4.32
N GLU A 85 -8.90 0.51 -4.81
CA GLU A 85 -9.59 0.32 -6.09
C GLU A 85 -8.66 0.63 -7.28
N ALA A 86 -7.88 1.70 -7.16
CA ALA A 86 -6.83 2.04 -8.10
C ALA A 86 -5.64 2.64 -7.37
N ILE A 87 -4.45 2.49 -7.95
CA ILE A 87 -3.18 3.00 -7.42
C ILE A 87 -2.39 3.67 -8.53
N ALA A 88 -1.57 4.63 -8.16
CA ALA A 88 -0.53 5.17 -9.02
C ALA A 88 0.65 4.19 -9.08
N ILE A 89 1.23 4.00 -10.25
CA ILE A 89 2.51 3.29 -10.43
C ILE A 89 3.49 4.29 -11.06
N PRO A 90 4.68 4.51 -10.47
CA PRO A 90 5.71 5.36 -11.07
C PRO A 90 6.07 4.91 -12.50
N TYR A 91 6.30 5.86 -13.41
CA TYR A 91 6.82 5.53 -14.75
C TYR A 91 8.29 5.08 -14.71
N ASP A 92 9.07 5.67 -13.81
CA ASP A 92 10.45 5.24 -13.59
C ASP A 92 10.47 3.89 -12.86
N ILE A 93 10.70 2.84 -13.65
CA ILE A 93 10.74 1.46 -13.18
C ILE A 93 11.84 1.22 -12.14
N THR A 94 12.93 1.99 -12.16
CA THR A 94 14.06 1.81 -11.24
C THR A 94 13.69 2.20 -9.80
N ARG A 95 12.69 3.08 -9.64
CA ARG A 95 12.21 3.53 -8.33
C ARG A 95 11.25 2.56 -7.67
N ILE A 96 10.57 1.71 -8.44
CA ILE A 96 9.53 0.82 -7.92
C ILE A 96 10.10 -0.13 -6.87
N SER A 97 11.30 -0.68 -7.09
CA SER A 97 11.96 -1.57 -6.13
C SER A 97 12.14 -0.90 -4.77
N ARG A 98 12.70 0.32 -4.75
CA ARG A 98 12.93 1.07 -3.51
C ARG A 98 11.62 1.41 -2.80
N VAL A 99 10.61 1.85 -3.55
CA VAL A 99 9.30 2.17 -2.96
C VAL A 99 8.62 0.92 -2.42
N ALA A 100 8.71 -0.20 -3.14
CA ALA A 100 8.18 -1.49 -2.68
C ALA A 100 8.85 -1.93 -1.36
N ASP A 101 10.17 -1.78 -1.23
CA ASP A 101 10.90 -2.05 0.02
C ASP A 101 10.36 -1.19 1.18
N CYS A 102 10.19 0.12 0.96
CA CYS A 102 9.64 1.04 1.96
C CYS A 102 8.22 0.65 2.39
N LEU A 103 7.36 0.32 1.42
CA LEU A 103 5.97 -0.06 1.67
C LEU A 103 5.86 -1.39 2.41
N GLU A 104 6.66 -2.39 2.03
CA GLU A 104 6.68 -3.69 2.72
C GLU A 104 7.25 -3.55 4.14
N HIS A 105 8.33 -2.81 4.32
CA HIS A 105 8.89 -2.53 5.63
C HIS A 105 7.86 -1.82 6.54
N SER A 106 7.17 -0.80 6.01
CA SER A 106 6.07 -0.12 6.70
C SER A 106 4.95 -1.08 7.10
N TRP A 107 4.54 -1.96 6.18
CA TRP A 107 3.52 -2.96 6.45
C TRP A 107 3.92 -3.93 7.57
N GLN A 108 5.14 -4.45 7.54
CA GLN A 108 5.65 -5.33 8.59
C GLN A 108 5.76 -4.60 9.94
N ARG A 109 6.27 -3.37 9.94
CA ARG A 109 6.35 -2.53 11.13
C ARG A 109 4.96 -2.28 11.74
N LEU A 110 3.94 -2.05 10.90
CA LEU A 110 2.55 -1.94 11.35
C LEU A 110 2.10 -3.21 12.08
N LEU A 111 2.36 -4.39 11.51
CA LEU A 111 1.98 -5.67 12.13
C LEU A 111 2.65 -5.83 13.50
N VAL A 112 3.94 -5.56 13.59
CA VAL A 112 4.71 -5.61 14.86
C VAL A 112 4.17 -4.61 15.88
N LEU A 113 3.86 -3.38 15.49
CA LEU A 113 3.32 -2.36 16.40
C LEU A 113 1.92 -2.73 16.92
N VAL A 114 1.07 -3.35 16.08
CA VAL A 114 -0.22 -3.88 16.52
C VAL A 114 -0.01 -4.98 17.55
N GLU A 115 0.91 -5.91 17.31
CA GLU A 115 1.19 -6.98 18.27
C GLU A 115 1.81 -6.43 19.57
N HIS A 116 2.67 -5.41 19.50
CA HIS A 116 3.24 -4.77 20.68
C HIS A 116 2.18 -4.03 21.53
N HIS A 117 1.29 -3.25 20.89
CA HIS A 117 0.30 -2.45 21.61
C HIS A 117 -0.98 -3.23 21.99
N ALA A 118 -1.25 -4.36 21.35
CA ALA A 118 -2.46 -5.17 21.60
C ALA A 118 -2.17 -6.66 21.90
N GLY A 119 -0.92 -7.05 22.13
CA GLY A 119 -0.51 -8.45 22.34
C GLY A 119 -1.13 -9.11 23.56
N GLY A 120 -1.34 -8.36 24.64
CA GLY A 120 -2.07 -8.82 25.83
C GLY A 120 -3.60 -8.90 25.66
N ARG A 121 -4.12 -8.75 24.44
CA ARG A 121 -5.56 -8.78 24.12
C ARG A 121 -5.91 -9.97 23.21
N SER A 122 -7.20 -10.25 23.10
CA SER A 122 -7.70 -11.33 22.26
C SER A 122 -7.31 -11.15 20.78
N SER A 123 -7.25 -12.27 20.04
CA SER A 123 -7.02 -12.26 18.59
C SER A 123 -8.07 -11.41 17.84
N SER A 124 -9.32 -11.44 18.28
CA SER A 124 -10.40 -10.62 17.75
C SER A 124 -10.14 -9.11 17.93
N PHE A 125 -9.65 -8.69 19.10
CA PHE A 125 -9.31 -7.29 19.33
C PHE A 125 -8.18 -6.81 18.38
N ARG A 126 -7.11 -7.60 18.24
CA ARG A 126 -6.01 -7.33 17.29
C ARG A 126 -6.50 -7.25 15.86
N ALA A 127 -7.39 -8.16 15.45
CA ALA A 127 -7.99 -8.15 14.12
C ALA A 127 -8.81 -6.87 13.87
N ARG A 128 -9.57 -6.40 14.87
CA ARG A 128 -10.33 -5.14 14.79
C ARG A 128 -9.41 -3.91 14.68
N VAL A 129 -8.29 -3.88 15.41
CA VAL A 129 -7.28 -2.81 15.27
C VAL A 129 -6.69 -2.81 13.85
N ARG A 130 -6.28 -3.97 13.32
CA ARG A 130 -5.80 -4.07 11.93
C ARG A 130 -6.84 -3.62 10.91
N ALA A 131 -8.10 -4.03 11.09
CA ALA A 131 -9.19 -3.62 10.22
C ALA A 131 -9.40 -2.09 10.24
N ARG A 132 -9.33 -1.48 11.42
CA ARG A 132 -9.45 -0.02 11.57
C ARG A 132 -8.29 0.72 10.90
N LEU A 133 -7.06 0.25 11.06
CA LEU A 133 -5.88 0.83 10.39
C LEU A 133 -5.98 0.73 8.87
N ARG A 134 -6.37 -0.43 8.34
CA ARG A 134 -6.60 -0.61 6.89
C ARG A 134 -7.70 0.30 6.36
N GLN A 135 -8.78 0.47 7.12
CA GLN A 135 -9.86 1.39 6.76
C GLN A 135 -9.33 2.82 6.61
N TRP A 136 -8.57 3.33 7.60
CA TRP A 136 -7.97 4.66 7.51
C TRP A 136 -7.03 4.80 6.33
N MET A 137 -6.13 3.83 6.12
CA MET A 137 -5.24 3.85 4.95
C MET A 137 -6.03 3.91 3.65
N ARG A 138 -7.10 3.11 3.53
CA ARG A 138 -7.93 3.09 2.33
C ARG A 138 -8.64 4.42 2.09
N GLU A 139 -9.22 5.01 3.13
CA GLU A 139 -9.88 6.31 3.04
C GLU A 139 -8.88 7.39 2.59
N GLU A 140 -7.68 7.41 3.15
CA GLU A 140 -6.62 8.34 2.77
C GLU A 140 -6.12 8.09 1.34
N LEU A 141 -5.85 6.83 0.95
CA LEU A 141 -5.43 6.49 -0.41
C LEU A 141 -6.51 6.84 -1.44
N LYS A 142 -7.78 6.64 -1.11
CA LYS A 142 -8.91 7.06 -1.95
C LYS A 142 -8.94 8.57 -2.12
N GLY A 143 -8.69 9.33 -1.04
CA GLY A 143 -8.59 10.79 -1.08
C GLY A 143 -7.40 11.31 -1.89
N LEU A 144 -6.25 10.63 -1.83
CA LEU A 144 -5.06 10.96 -2.64
C LEU A 144 -5.25 10.61 -4.12
N GLY A 145 -6.06 9.59 -4.41
CA GLY A 145 -6.32 9.11 -5.75
C GLY A 145 -5.15 8.32 -6.35
N ALA A 146 -5.36 7.85 -7.59
CA ALA A 146 -4.41 7.02 -8.32
C ALA A 146 -3.47 7.82 -9.24
N GLY A 147 -3.31 9.12 -8.96
CA GLY A 147 -2.64 10.06 -9.87
C GLY A 147 -3.51 10.45 -11.07
N ALA A 148 -2.96 11.30 -11.94
CA ALA A 148 -3.60 11.68 -13.19
C ALA A 148 -3.78 10.45 -14.11
N PRO A 149 -4.89 10.34 -14.86
CA PRO A 149 -5.12 9.21 -15.77
C PRO A 149 -4.10 9.16 -16.92
N TYR A 150 -3.49 10.29 -17.27
CA TYR A 150 -2.45 10.43 -18.28
C TYR A 150 -1.29 11.26 -17.72
N PRO A 151 -0.04 10.96 -18.10
CA PRO A 151 1.10 11.79 -17.70
C PRO A 151 0.96 13.19 -18.30
N SER A 152 1.16 14.22 -17.47
CA SER A 152 1.34 15.57 -17.97
C SER A 152 2.68 15.64 -18.71
N PHE A 153 2.64 16.01 -19.99
CA PHE A 153 3.84 16.20 -20.82
C PHE A 153 4.42 17.62 -20.68
N GLU A 154 3.89 18.42 -19.76
CA GLU A 154 4.42 19.74 -19.43
C GLU A 154 5.78 19.58 -18.74
N LEU A 155 6.84 19.59 -19.55
CA LEU A 155 8.20 19.70 -19.07
C LEU A 155 8.33 21.07 -18.41
N THR A 156 8.56 21.11 -17.10
CA THR A 156 9.03 22.33 -16.43
C THR A 156 10.41 22.63 -16.99
N THR A 157 10.47 23.47 -18.01
CA THR A 157 11.72 23.96 -18.58
C THR A 157 12.38 24.83 -17.51
N ARG A 158 13.22 24.22 -16.66
CA ARG A 158 14.22 24.96 -15.90
C ARG A 158 15.24 25.50 -16.90
N ARG A 159 14.92 26.65 -17.51
CA ARG A 159 15.92 27.50 -18.16
C ARG A 159 16.96 27.86 -17.09
N ARG A 160 18.19 27.40 -17.28
CA ARG A 160 19.37 27.96 -16.63
C ARG A 160 19.70 29.30 -17.28
#